data_AF-A0A849QTC4-F1
#
_entry.id   AF-A0A849QTC4-F1
#
_cell.length_a   1.000
_cell.length_b   1.000
_cell.length_c   1.000
_cell.angle_alpha   90.00
_cell.angle_beta   90.00
_cell.angle_gamma   90.00
#
_symmetry.space_group_name_H-M   'P 1'
#
loop_
_entity.id
_entity.type
_entity.pdbx_description
1 polymer ?
#
loop_
_entity_poly.entity_id
_entity_poly.type
_entity_poly.pdbx_seq_one_letter_code
_entity_poly.pdbx_strand_id
1 'polypeptide(L)'
;MHTPVKKYESRYKPWLEHKGKAILGEGRAKLLRAIHDLSSIRNAAKTLSIPYRSAWEHIRKIEEALGTPVVKTHRGGAKGGGGAELTEEGARVLREYERYEQYLSSLAADEDYWEALDMKISARNKISGVVKAIEKGEVAASVKIEVATPTIITALITRDAVDALDLKKGDYVEAVIKATEVMVSKE
;
A
#
# COMPACT_ATOMS: atom_id res chain seq x y z
N MET A 1 -19.92 23.31 5.42
CA MET A 1 -20.43 22.06 6.02
C MET A 1 -19.37 21.55 6.98
N HIS A 2 -19.72 21.29 8.24
CA HIS A 2 -18.77 20.87 9.28
C HIS A 2 -18.59 19.36 9.18
N THR A 3 -17.45 18.88 8.69
CA THR A 3 -17.16 17.44 8.64
C THR A 3 -17.11 16.92 10.08
N PRO A 4 -17.90 15.91 10.46
CA PRO A 4 -17.90 15.39 11.82
C PRO A 4 -16.55 14.75 12.14
N VAL A 5 -15.93 15.15 13.26
CA VAL A 5 -14.67 14.60 13.76
C VAL A 5 -14.87 13.12 14.14
N LYS A 6 -14.08 12.21 13.55
CA LYS A 6 -14.12 10.78 13.85
C LYS A 6 -13.82 10.54 15.34
N LYS A 7 -14.60 9.67 15.99
CA LYS A 7 -14.41 9.21 17.39
C LYS A 7 -13.68 7.86 17.49
N TYR A 8 -13.08 7.37 16.41
CA TYR A 8 -12.52 6.02 16.33
C TYR A 8 -11.24 6.00 15.47
N GLU A 9 -10.32 5.10 15.81
CA GLU A 9 -9.14 4.81 15.01
C GLU A 9 -9.40 3.58 14.12
N SER A 10 -9.04 3.68 12.83
CA SER A 10 -9.06 2.52 11.94
C SER A 10 -7.74 1.77 12.05
N ARG A 11 -7.79 0.46 12.37
CA ARG A 11 -6.63 -0.42 12.42
C ARG A 11 -6.85 -1.61 11.51
N TYR A 12 -5.82 -2.01 10.78
CA TYR A 12 -5.81 -3.18 9.91
C TYR A 12 -4.61 -4.06 10.26
N LYS A 13 -4.74 -5.36 10.03
CA LYS A 13 -3.67 -6.35 10.25
C LYS A 13 -3.61 -7.27 9.04
N PRO A 14 -2.60 -7.14 8.17
CA PRO A 14 -2.48 -8.02 7.01
C PRO A 14 -2.03 -9.42 7.41
N TRP A 15 -2.47 -10.40 6.62
CA TRP A 15 -2.06 -11.79 6.73
C TRP A 15 -1.69 -12.29 5.33
N LEU A 16 -0.57 -13.00 5.21
CA LEU A 16 -0.24 -13.77 4.01
C LEU A 16 -0.64 -15.22 4.23
N GLU A 17 -1.31 -15.80 3.24
CA GLU A 17 -1.81 -17.17 3.29
C GLU A 17 -1.32 -18.00 2.10
N HIS A 18 -1.20 -19.30 2.30
CA HIS A 18 -0.98 -20.29 1.23
C HIS A 18 -1.93 -21.46 1.42
N LYS A 19 -2.75 -21.73 0.39
CA LYS A 19 -3.78 -22.79 0.40
C LYS A 19 -4.70 -22.71 1.63
N GLY A 20 -5.13 -21.50 1.98
CA GLY A 20 -6.02 -21.23 3.12
C GLY A 20 -5.37 -21.37 4.50
N LYS A 21 -4.04 -21.50 4.56
CA LYS A 21 -3.29 -21.49 5.83
C LYS A 21 -2.51 -20.19 5.97
N ALA A 22 -2.74 -19.48 7.08
CA ALA A 22 -1.99 -18.28 7.40
C ALA A 22 -0.50 -18.59 7.63
N ILE A 23 0.36 -18.03 6.77
CA ILE A 23 1.80 -18.13 6.82
C ILE A 23 2.35 -17.02 7.71
N LEU A 24 2.21 -15.77 7.29
CA LEU A 24 2.72 -14.60 8.01
C LEU A 24 1.59 -13.67 8.45
N GLY A 25 1.74 -13.18 9.67
CA GLY A 25 1.12 -11.97 10.19
C GLY A 25 2.17 -11.22 11.00
N GLU A 26 1.81 -10.08 11.60
CA GLU A 26 2.74 -9.16 12.29
C GLU A 26 3.77 -9.87 13.19
N GLY A 27 3.33 -10.79 14.07
CA GLY A 27 4.24 -11.49 15.00
C GLY A 27 5.25 -12.40 14.31
N ARG A 28 4.83 -13.18 13.32
CA ARG A 28 5.71 -14.10 12.57
C ARG A 28 6.66 -13.32 11.65
N ALA A 29 6.19 -12.23 11.04
CA ALA A 29 7.02 -11.35 10.24
C ALA A 29 8.11 -10.68 11.09
N LYS A 30 7.75 -10.13 12.27
CA LYS A 30 8.72 -9.59 13.24
C LYS A 30 9.77 -10.62 13.65
N LEU A 31 9.35 -11.89 13.84
CA LEU A 31 10.29 -12.97 14.15
C LEU A 31 11.26 -13.25 13.00
N LEU A 32 10.79 -13.41 11.76
CA LEU A 32 11.67 -13.63 10.61
C LEU A 32 12.62 -12.45 10.38
N ARG A 33 12.13 -11.20 10.54
CA ARG A 33 12.95 -9.98 10.47
C ARG A 33 14.04 -9.97 11.53
N ALA A 34 13.69 -10.23 12.79
CA ALA A 34 14.67 -10.31 13.86
C ALA A 34 15.69 -11.44 13.67
N ILE A 35 15.30 -12.57 13.07
CA ILE A 35 16.24 -13.64 12.70
C ILE A 35 17.17 -13.18 11.58
N HIS A 36 16.65 -12.48 10.57
CA HIS A 36 17.45 -11.90 9.50
C HIS A 36 18.50 -10.92 10.02
N ASP A 37 18.10 -10.03 10.94
CA ASP A 37 18.98 -8.97 11.45
C ASP A 37 20.01 -9.48 12.47
N LEU A 38 19.64 -10.47 13.30
CA LEU A 38 20.45 -10.93 14.44
C LEU A 38 21.18 -12.25 14.18
N SER A 39 20.92 -12.87 13.04
CA SER A 39 21.41 -14.21 12.66
C SER A 39 21.24 -15.27 13.75
N SER A 40 20.18 -15.18 14.56
CA SER A 40 19.97 -16.03 15.73
C SER A 40 18.51 -16.07 16.18
N ILE A 41 17.91 -17.27 16.20
CA ILE A 41 16.54 -17.49 16.72
C ILE A 41 16.47 -17.13 18.21
N ARG A 42 17.52 -17.43 18.98
CA ARG A 42 17.54 -17.15 20.42
C ARG A 42 17.54 -15.64 20.70
N ASN A 43 18.34 -14.89 19.96
CA ASN A 43 18.38 -13.44 20.11
C ASN A 43 17.08 -12.80 19.59
N ALA A 44 16.55 -13.28 18.45
CA ALA A 44 15.26 -12.84 17.94
C ALA A 44 14.13 -13.06 18.95
N ALA A 45 14.04 -14.25 19.55
CA ALA A 45 13.04 -14.55 20.59
C ALA A 45 13.19 -13.64 21.82
N LYS A 46 14.44 -13.40 22.27
CA LYS A 46 14.74 -12.49 23.38
C LYS A 46 14.34 -11.05 23.07
N THR A 47 14.68 -10.53 21.90
CA THR A 47 14.33 -9.17 21.44
C THR A 47 12.82 -8.99 21.37
N LEU A 48 12.09 -10.01 20.92
CA LEU A 48 10.63 -9.99 20.85
C LEU A 48 9.93 -10.34 22.16
N SER A 49 10.69 -10.58 23.24
CA SER A 49 10.16 -11.00 24.55
C SER A 49 9.25 -12.23 24.48
N ILE A 50 9.53 -13.16 23.56
CA ILE A 50 8.79 -14.42 23.43
C ILE A 50 9.67 -15.60 23.88
N PRO A 51 9.08 -16.67 24.45
CA PRO A 51 9.82 -17.89 24.76
C PRO A 51 10.49 -18.47 23.52
N TYR A 52 11.72 -18.97 23.66
CA TYR A 52 12.46 -19.60 22.55
C TYR A 52 11.68 -20.74 21.88
N ARG A 53 10.94 -21.54 22.68
CA ARG A 53 10.05 -22.58 22.17
C ARG A 53 8.94 -22.03 21.27
N SER A 54 8.37 -20.88 21.62
CA SER A 54 7.33 -20.24 20.82
C SER A 54 7.88 -19.72 19.50
N ALA A 55 9.11 -19.21 19.47
CA ALA A 55 9.78 -18.84 18.21
C ALA A 55 9.89 -20.05 17.26
N TRP A 56 10.30 -21.21 17.77
CA TRP A 56 10.33 -22.44 16.99
C TRP A 56 8.96 -22.90 16.51
N GLU A 57 7.93 -22.78 17.34
CA GLU A 57 6.55 -23.11 16.95
C GLU A 57 6.05 -22.19 15.81
N HIS A 58 6.40 -20.90 15.86
CA HIS A 58 6.09 -19.96 14.79
C HIS A 58 6.78 -20.33 13.47
N ILE A 59 8.08 -20.62 13.51
CA ILE A 59 8.84 -21.07 12.32
C ILE A 59 8.20 -22.34 11.75
N ARG A 60 7.93 -23.33 12.59
CA ARG A 60 7.33 -24.59 12.15
C ARG A 60 5.98 -24.40 11.47
N LYS A 61 5.11 -23.52 11.99
CA LYS A 61 3.80 -23.23 11.36
C LYS A 61 3.96 -22.59 9.98
N ILE A 62 4.97 -21.75 9.78
CA ILE A 62 5.29 -21.16 8.48
C ILE A 62 5.73 -22.26 7.50
N GLU A 63 6.65 -23.13 7.93
CA GLU A 63 7.19 -24.23 7.12
C GLU A 63 6.13 -25.28 6.79
N GLU A 64 5.23 -25.62 7.72
CA GLU A 64 4.10 -26.52 7.49
C GLU A 64 3.07 -25.95 6.50
N ALA A 65 2.90 -24.63 6.47
CA ALA A 65 2.03 -23.96 5.53
C ALA A 65 2.66 -23.90 4.12
N LEU A 66 3.96 -23.63 4.03
CA LEU A 66 4.69 -23.51 2.76
C LEU A 66 5.18 -24.84 2.18
N GLY A 67 5.33 -25.87 3.02
CA GLY A 67 5.91 -27.16 2.63
C GLY A 67 7.42 -27.12 2.42
N THR A 68 8.11 -26.08 2.89
CA THR A 68 9.57 -25.92 2.72
C THR A 68 10.17 -25.15 3.90
N PRO A 69 11.46 -25.39 4.25
CA PRO A 69 12.12 -24.66 5.33
C PRO A 69 12.25 -23.16 5.04
N VAL A 70 12.02 -22.34 6.07
CA VAL A 70 12.16 -20.87 6.01
C VAL A 70 13.35 -20.35 6.80
N VAL A 71 13.90 -21.17 7.69
CA VAL A 71 15.12 -20.85 8.45
C VAL A 71 16.12 -22.00 8.33
N LYS A 72 17.37 -21.69 7.98
CA LYS A 72 18.50 -22.61 8.08
C LYS A 72 19.25 -22.35 9.39
N THR A 73 19.66 -23.40 10.08
CA THR A 73 20.41 -23.30 11.34
C THR A 73 21.76 -24.01 11.25
N HIS A 74 22.79 -23.42 11.85
CA HIS A 74 24.12 -24.00 11.97
C HIS A 74 24.42 -24.31 13.44
N ARG A 75 24.95 -25.51 13.72
CA ARG A 75 25.38 -25.87 15.08
C ARG A 75 26.68 -25.13 15.42
N GLY A 76 26.68 -24.41 16.55
CA GLY A 76 27.89 -23.80 17.11
C GLY A 76 28.70 -24.83 17.90
N GLY A 77 30.03 -24.65 17.92
CA GLY A 77 30.95 -25.51 18.68
C GLY A 77 30.88 -25.33 20.20
N ALA A 78 31.83 -25.94 20.93
CA ALA A 78 31.83 -26.09 22.39
C ALA A 78 31.73 -24.79 23.22
N LYS A 79 32.01 -23.62 22.64
CA LYS A 79 31.88 -22.30 23.32
C LYS A 79 30.50 -21.62 23.10
N GLY A 80 29.57 -22.30 22.44
CA GLY A 80 28.26 -21.76 22.06
C GLY A 80 28.31 -20.90 20.80
N GLY A 81 27.14 -20.67 20.17
CA GLY A 81 27.01 -19.81 18.99
C GLY A 81 26.44 -20.51 17.75
N GLY A 82 25.38 -21.31 17.90
CA GLY A 82 24.61 -21.73 16.72
C GLY A 82 23.97 -20.51 16.05
N GLY A 83 24.11 -20.42 14.73
CA GLY A 83 23.54 -19.35 13.92
C GLY A 83 22.22 -19.77 13.28
N ALA A 84 21.41 -18.79 12.90
CA ALA A 84 20.21 -19.01 12.12
C ALA A 84 20.06 -17.91 11.07
N GLU A 85 19.73 -18.30 9.85
CA GLU A 85 19.51 -17.38 8.74
C GLU A 85 18.23 -17.77 8.00
N LEU A 86 17.60 -16.81 7.35
CA LEU A 86 16.48 -17.12 6.47
C LEU A 86 16.98 -17.95 5.28
N THR A 87 16.17 -18.92 4.84
CA THR A 87 16.33 -19.50 3.52
C THR A 87 15.90 -18.50 2.45
N GLU A 88 16.12 -18.82 1.18
CA GLU A 88 15.61 -17.99 0.08
C GLU A 88 14.09 -17.82 0.15
N GLU A 89 13.36 -18.90 0.48
CA GLU A 89 11.91 -18.87 0.69
C GLU A 89 11.52 -17.98 1.87
N GLY A 90 12.20 -18.15 3.01
CA GLY A 90 11.95 -17.33 4.20
C GLY A 90 12.17 -15.84 3.95
N ALA A 91 13.21 -15.50 3.18
CA ALA A 91 13.48 -14.13 2.78
C ALA A 91 12.45 -13.62 1.76
N ARG A 92 11.99 -14.46 0.82
CA ARG A 92 10.97 -14.10 -0.17
C ARG A 92 9.64 -13.74 0.49
N VAL A 93 9.14 -14.61 1.37
CA VAL A 93 7.84 -14.40 2.01
C VAL A 93 7.86 -13.21 2.98
N LEU A 94 9.00 -12.98 3.66
CA LEU A 94 9.19 -11.79 4.49
C LEU A 94 9.16 -10.51 3.66
N ARG A 95 9.90 -10.45 2.54
CA ARG A 95 9.90 -9.27 1.64
C ARG A 95 8.51 -8.98 1.08
N GLU A 96 7.76 -10.01 0.74
CA GLU A 96 6.39 -9.86 0.25
C GLU A 96 5.47 -9.28 1.33
N TYR A 97 5.55 -9.81 2.55
CA TYR A 97 4.79 -9.27 3.69
C TYR A 97 5.13 -7.79 3.95
N GLU A 98 6.43 -7.45 3.97
CA GLU A 98 6.90 -6.08 4.22
C GLU A 98 6.45 -5.10 3.14
N ARG A 99 6.42 -5.53 1.87
CA ARG A 99 5.89 -4.71 0.78
C ARG A 99 4.41 -4.37 1.00
N TYR A 100 3.59 -5.35 1.39
CA TYR A 100 2.16 -5.11 1.66
C TYR A 100 1.94 -4.32 2.94
N GLU A 101 2.73 -4.57 3.99
CA GLU A 101 2.70 -3.78 5.23
C GLU A 101 2.99 -2.30 4.94
N GLN A 102 4.00 -2.00 4.12
CA GLN A 102 4.31 -0.64 3.68
C GLN A 102 3.18 -0.03 2.84
N TYR A 103 2.64 -0.78 1.88
CA TYR A 103 1.55 -0.30 1.03
C TYR A 103 0.30 0.03 1.85
N LEU A 104 -0.15 -0.88 2.70
CA LEU A 104 -1.32 -0.67 3.56
C LEU A 104 -1.07 0.43 4.60
N SER A 105 0.17 0.57 5.11
CA SER A 105 0.54 1.69 5.98
C SER A 105 0.50 3.03 5.28
N SER A 106 0.82 3.09 4.00
CA SER A 106 0.62 4.31 3.23
C SER A 106 -0.86 4.64 3.06
N LEU A 107 -1.72 3.63 2.91
CA LEU A 107 -3.17 3.82 2.74
C LEU A 107 -3.88 4.34 3.99
N ALA A 108 -3.34 4.05 5.18
CA ALA A 108 -3.98 4.40 6.45
C ALA A 108 -3.40 5.64 7.15
N ALA A 109 -2.34 6.23 6.59
CA ALA A 109 -1.64 7.36 7.21
C ALA A 109 -2.34 8.71 7.00
N ASP A 110 -3.42 8.75 6.21
CA ASP A 110 -4.17 9.97 5.91
C ASP A 110 -5.66 9.65 6.08
N GLU A 111 -6.38 10.46 6.85
CA GLU A 111 -7.83 10.27 6.99
C GLU A 111 -8.60 10.62 5.71
N ASP A 112 -7.94 11.31 4.77
CA ASP A 112 -8.43 11.74 3.46
C ASP A 112 -7.98 10.80 2.30
N TYR A 113 -7.33 9.66 2.61
CA TYR A 113 -6.67 8.79 1.62
C TYR A 113 -7.58 7.94 0.71
N TRP A 114 -8.91 8.15 0.70
CA TRP A 114 -9.72 7.62 -0.41
C TRP A 114 -9.37 8.28 -1.75
N GLU A 115 -8.72 9.46 -1.72
CA GLU A 115 -8.13 10.08 -2.92
C GLU A 115 -6.81 9.44 -3.34
N ALA A 116 -6.09 8.75 -2.44
CA ALA A 116 -4.68 8.37 -2.60
C ALA A 116 -4.39 6.87 -2.83
N LEU A 117 -5.40 6.15 -3.34
CA LEU A 117 -5.15 5.12 -4.36
C LEU A 117 -4.65 5.75 -5.70
N ASP A 118 -4.45 7.07 -5.71
CA ASP A 118 -4.05 7.94 -6.80
C ASP A 118 -2.74 7.58 -7.51
N MET A 119 -2.78 7.82 -8.81
CA MET A 119 -1.62 7.91 -9.66
C MET A 119 -0.69 9.02 -9.13
N LYS A 120 0.53 8.68 -8.69
CA LYS A 120 1.57 9.69 -8.40
C LYS A 120 1.99 10.39 -9.70
N ILE A 121 1.34 11.51 -10.02
CA ILE A 121 1.65 12.35 -11.18
C ILE A 121 2.24 13.70 -10.74
N SER A 122 3.07 14.31 -11.61
CA SER A 122 3.78 15.57 -11.30
C SER A 122 2.92 16.83 -11.35
N ALA A 123 1.62 16.69 -11.67
CA ALA A 123 0.68 17.79 -11.69
C ALA A 123 0.52 18.38 -10.28
N ARG A 124 0.41 19.71 -10.18
CA ARG A 124 0.41 20.45 -8.90
C ARG A 124 -0.91 21.10 -8.58
N ASN A 125 -1.76 21.30 -9.59
CA ASN A 125 -3.06 21.91 -9.41
C ASN A 125 -4.10 20.82 -9.58
N LYS A 126 -4.95 20.67 -8.56
CA LYS A 126 -6.12 19.79 -8.57
C LYS A 126 -7.30 20.62 -8.14
N ILE A 127 -8.37 20.58 -8.94
CA ILE A 127 -9.57 21.36 -8.67
C ILE A 127 -10.76 20.42 -8.79
N SER A 128 -11.40 20.13 -7.67
CA SER A 128 -12.59 19.27 -7.62
C SER A 128 -13.79 19.99 -8.25
N GLY A 129 -14.61 19.23 -8.97
CA GLY A 129 -15.81 19.74 -9.62
C GLY A 129 -16.75 18.64 -10.07
N VAL A 130 -17.83 19.05 -10.76
CA VAL A 130 -18.86 18.16 -11.27
C VAL A 130 -18.91 18.27 -12.79
N VAL A 131 -18.98 17.13 -13.49
CA VAL A 131 -19.11 17.11 -14.94
C VAL A 131 -20.48 17.68 -15.33
N LYS A 132 -20.47 18.85 -15.98
CA LYS A 132 -21.68 19.53 -16.47
C LYS A 132 -22.12 19.03 -17.84
N ALA A 133 -21.15 18.75 -18.72
CA ALA A 133 -21.39 18.27 -20.07
C ALA A 133 -20.15 17.55 -20.62
N ILE A 134 -20.39 16.64 -21.56
CA ILE A 134 -19.36 15.94 -22.33
C ILE A 134 -19.78 16.01 -23.80
N GLU A 135 -18.89 16.51 -24.66
CA GLU A 135 -19.11 16.57 -26.11
C GLU A 135 -18.08 15.65 -26.77
N LYS A 136 -18.52 14.46 -27.20
CA LYS A 136 -17.65 13.48 -27.87
C LYS A 136 -17.57 13.77 -29.37
N GLY A 137 -16.38 14.11 -29.85
CA GLY A 137 -16.05 14.12 -31.27
C GLY A 137 -15.56 12.75 -31.74
N GLU A 138 -15.04 12.70 -32.96
CA GLU A 138 -14.57 11.44 -33.57
C GLU A 138 -13.33 10.88 -32.84
N VAL A 139 -12.37 11.74 -32.49
CA VAL A 139 -11.09 11.38 -31.84
C VAL A 139 -10.94 12.00 -30.45
N ALA A 140 -11.38 13.24 -30.28
CA ALA A 140 -11.28 13.99 -29.03
C ALA A 140 -12.66 14.28 -28.44
N ALA A 141 -12.70 14.58 -27.15
CA ALA A 141 -13.90 14.96 -26.43
C ALA A 141 -13.62 16.16 -25.52
N SER A 142 -14.58 17.08 -25.44
CA SER A 142 -14.56 18.16 -24.47
C SER A 142 -15.34 17.75 -23.22
N VAL A 143 -14.76 17.98 -22.05
CA VAL A 143 -15.41 17.73 -20.75
C VAL A 143 -15.49 19.06 -20.01
N LYS A 144 -16.72 19.50 -19.74
CA LYS A 144 -17.01 20.75 -19.03
C LYS A 144 -17.23 20.44 -17.55
N ILE A 145 -16.35 20.95 -16.70
CA ILE A 145 -16.32 20.69 -15.26
C ILE A 145 -16.72 21.98 -14.53
N GLU A 146 -17.83 21.93 -13.79
CA GLU A 146 -18.29 23.01 -12.92
C GLU A 146 -17.57 22.90 -11.56
N VAL A 147 -16.86 23.96 -11.17
CA VAL A 147 -16.09 24.00 -9.91
C VAL A 147 -16.77 24.87 -8.85
N ALA A 148 -16.18 25.02 -7.65
CA ALA A 148 -16.82 25.73 -6.53
C ALA A 148 -17.06 27.24 -6.77
N THR A 149 -16.33 27.85 -7.72
CA THR A 149 -16.66 29.17 -8.28
C THR A 149 -17.58 28.98 -9.49
N PRO A 150 -18.45 29.93 -9.88
CA PRO A 150 -19.33 29.81 -11.05
C PRO A 150 -18.54 29.88 -12.37
N THR A 151 -17.61 28.95 -12.54
CA THR A 151 -16.61 28.87 -13.57
C THR A 151 -16.62 27.44 -14.09
N ILE A 152 -16.44 27.30 -15.39
CA ILE A 152 -16.36 26.00 -16.05
C ILE A 152 -14.92 25.82 -16.51
N ILE A 153 -14.27 24.77 -16.03
CA ILE A 153 -13.01 24.30 -16.60
C ILE A 153 -13.36 23.35 -17.74
N THR A 154 -12.77 23.58 -18.92
CA THR A 154 -12.94 22.68 -20.07
C THR A 154 -11.66 21.88 -20.28
N ALA A 155 -11.75 20.56 -20.14
CA ALA A 155 -10.68 19.65 -20.49
C ALA A 155 -10.91 19.09 -21.91
N LEU A 156 -9.83 19.00 -22.70
CA LEU A 156 -9.83 18.31 -23.98
C LEU A 156 -9.05 17.01 -23.83
N ILE A 157 -9.73 15.88 -23.94
CA ILE A 157 -9.14 14.54 -23.79
C ILE A 157 -9.51 13.67 -24.98
N THR A 158 -8.91 12.49 -25.11
CA THR A 158 -9.32 11.55 -26.16
C THR A 158 -10.70 10.99 -25.86
N ARG A 159 -11.44 10.65 -26.91
CA ARG A 159 -12.73 9.95 -26.75
C ARG A 159 -12.57 8.66 -25.95
N ASP A 160 -11.52 7.89 -26.24
CA ASP A 160 -11.23 6.64 -25.52
C ASP A 160 -10.99 6.87 -24.03
N ALA A 161 -10.41 8.01 -23.63
CA ALA A 161 -10.24 8.34 -22.21
C ALA A 161 -11.57 8.61 -21.51
N VAL A 162 -12.52 9.29 -22.19
CA VAL A 162 -13.88 9.46 -21.67
C VAL A 162 -14.55 8.10 -21.47
N ASP A 163 -14.41 7.20 -22.44
CA ASP A 163 -15.01 5.87 -22.41
C ASP A 163 -14.35 4.98 -21.34
N ALA A 164 -13.03 5.01 -21.20
CA ALA A 164 -12.28 4.24 -20.20
C ALA A 164 -12.55 4.70 -18.76
N LEU A 165 -12.79 5.99 -18.56
CA LEU A 165 -13.17 6.56 -17.27
C LEU A 165 -14.68 6.44 -16.98
N ASP A 166 -15.48 5.95 -17.93
CA ASP A 166 -16.95 5.88 -17.87
C ASP A 166 -17.60 7.23 -17.48
N LEU A 167 -17.01 8.34 -17.95
CA LEU A 167 -17.42 9.68 -17.56
C LEU A 167 -18.83 10.01 -18.05
N LYS A 168 -19.65 10.54 -17.14
CA LYS A 168 -21.03 10.96 -17.35
C LYS A 168 -21.29 12.33 -16.75
N LYS A 169 -22.35 12.97 -17.25
CA LYS A 169 -22.86 14.21 -16.64
C LYS A 169 -23.31 13.93 -15.21
N GLY A 170 -22.83 14.74 -14.27
CA GLY A 170 -23.10 14.61 -12.84
C GLY A 170 -21.98 13.94 -12.04
N ASP A 171 -20.97 13.38 -12.71
CA ASP A 171 -19.84 12.73 -12.02
C ASP A 171 -19.00 13.75 -11.27
N TYR A 172 -18.52 13.35 -10.09
CA TYR A 172 -17.53 14.09 -9.32
C TYR A 172 -16.14 13.76 -9.87
N VAL A 173 -15.39 14.79 -10.27
CA VAL A 173 -14.08 14.64 -10.90
C VAL A 173 -13.11 15.70 -10.40
N GLU A 174 -11.82 15.45 -10.58
CA GLU A 174 -10.77 16.44 -10.39
C GLU A 174 -10.23 16.92 -11.74
N ALA A 175 -10.21 18.23 -11.96
CA ALA A 175 -9.39 18.82 -13.01
C ALA A 175 -7.93 18.85 -12.55
N VAL A 176 -7.10 17.98 -13.12
CA VAL A 176 -5.68 17.87 -12.79
C VAL A 176 -4.84 18.62 -13.82
N ILE A 177 -4.13 19.67 -13.40
CA ILE A 177 -3.40 20.58 -14.28
C ILE A 177 -1.93 20.66 -13.87
N LYS A 178 -1.03 20.46 -14.84
CA LYS A 178 0.42 20.59 -14.61
C LYS A 178 0.79 22.06 -14.40
N ALA A 179 1.67 22.34 -13.44
CA ALA A 179 2.07 23.70 -13.11
C ALA A 179 2.63 24.47 -14.32
N THR A 180 3.30 23.79 -15.24
CA THR A 180 3.92 24.39 -16.43
C THR A 180 2.95 24.76 -17.54
N GLU A 181 1.68 24.36 -17.43
CA GLU A 181 0.64 24.65 -18.45
C GLU A 181 -0.31 25.77 -18.00
N VAL A 182 -0.15 26.26 -16.78
CA VAL A 182 -0.93 27.39 -16.26
C VAL A 182 -0.31 28.70 -16.74
N MET A 183 -1.11 29.54 -17.39
CA MET A 183 -0.71 30.89 -17.79
C MET A 183 -1.09 31.90 -16.70
N VAL A 184 -0.23 32.90 -16.49
CA VAL A 184 -0.48 34.03 -15.59
C VAL A 184 -0.63 35.29 -16.43
N SER A 185 -1.70 36.04 -16.18
CA SER A 185 -1.92 37.37 -16.74
C SER A 185 -2.00 38.38 -15.60
N LYS A 186 -1.52 39.61 -15.83
CA LYS A 186 -1.56 40.72 -14.88
C LYS A 186 -2.17 41.92 -15.60
N GLU A 187 -3.09 42.61 -14.92
CA GLU A 187 -3.68 43.87 -15.39
C GLU A 187 -2.67 45.02 -15.43
#